data_AF-A0A0Q9SND8-F1
#
_entry.id   AF-A0A0Q9SND8-F1
#
_cell.length_a   1.000
_cell.length_b   1.000
_cell.length_c   1.000
_cell.angle_alpha   90.00
_cell.angle_beta   90.00
_cell.angle_gamma   90.00
#
_symmetry.space_group_name_H-M   'P 1'
#
loop_
_entity.id
_entity.type
_entity.pdbx_description
1 polymer ?
#
loop_
_entity_poly.entity_id
_entity_poly.type
_entity_poly.pdbx_seq_one_letter_code
_entity_poly.pdbx_strand_id
1 'polypeptide(L)'
;MTGDVLAVRDSMVVQTSFLALRRTVATVQADCAEVAETLESLEEALAMVTQGGAGGGTQAMSGFGLVGLPIAGAVRAVKGLASQYVKQQTGVPLSTWAAFVTSASGEFQAYLAELERISDLAEKQRQSPDGAVDATRIRKDLKVLADVRWRTAAWKTVLGRVAQLGQVVDAILQVDVHAVEVETGSATGEAAPPEAPAGLTGLTGLGGTLQRRIKDVQHRTTDRSSDLREWVMRPFLDVRDRVRQLPAQVARLAQEVGLLELFLELETAELSGLAGHLAADETRIVRLRVAASVLLPELVHDLAQARSTVADLEAYQRRLDAGRDQGTVGPVAHARLSTEYAAELSTARARLADLEAQQEVWRRDGPQILQACEDWTTGELDVLAARRVAEQADKAADRRALLERERGRLEEARTLLAAL
;
A
#
# COMPACT_ATOMS: atom_id res chain seq x y z
N MET A 1 -22.21 15.54 34.31
CA MET A 1 -21.16 14.81 35.04
C MET A 1 -19.82 15.44 34.70
N THR A 2 -19.30 16.25 35.63
CA THR A 2 -18.03 16.98 35.55
C THR A 2 -16.94 16.11 36.18
N GLY A 3 -16.27 15.31 35.36
CA GLY A 3 -15.05 14.61 35.73
C GLY A 3 -14.08 14.76 34.57
N ASP A 4 -12.90 15.27 34.85
CA ASP A 4 -11.73 15.22 33.98
C ASP A 4 -11.41 13.74 33.76
N VAL A 5 -11.99 13.14 32.73
CA VAL A 5 -11.92 11.67 32.57
C VAL A 5 -10.49 11.22 32.22
N LEU A 6 -9.63 12.13 31.76
CA LEU A 6 -8.19 11.94 31.66
C LEU A 6 -7.51 13.29 31.93
N ALA A 7 -6.98 13.49 33.15
CA ALA A 7 -6.11 14.61 33.49
C ALA A 7 -4.72 14.45 32.84
N VAL A 8 -4.69 14.18 31.54
CA VAL A 8 -3.47 14.08 30.73
C VAL A 8 -3.22 15.48 30.18
N ARG A 9 -1.99 15.97 30.33
CA ARG A 9 -1.61 17.28 29.83
C ARG A 9 -1.83 17.32 28.30
N ASP A 10 -2.44 18.38 27.80
CA ASP A 10 -2.72 18.60 26.38
C ASP A 10 -1.49 18.34 25.48
N SER A 11 -0.29 18.72 25.95
CA SER A 11 0.96 18.45 25.24
C SER A 11 1.34 16.98 25.12
N MET A 12 0.99 16.15 26.11
CA MET A 12 1.22 14.71 26.11
C MET A 12 0.25 14.00 25.17
N VAL A 13 -1.00 14.48 25.10
CA VAL A 13 -2.00 13.98 24.15
C VAL A 13 -1.52 14.20 22.72
N VAL A 14 -1.16 15.45 22.39
CA VAL A 14 -0.63 15.83 21.07
C VAL A 14 0.65 15.05 20.71
N GLN A 15 1.59 14.88 21.66
CA GLN A 15 2.79 14.10 21.39
C GLN A 15 2.47 12.62 21.10
N THR A 16 1.54 12.03 21.83
CA THR A 16 1.17 10.62 21.66
C THR A 16 0.44 10.39 20.34
N SER A 17 -0.45 11.29 19.95
CA SER A 17 -1.14 11.24 18.66
C SER A 17 -0.19 11.45 17.48
N PHE A 18 0.79 12.35 17.57
CA PHE A 18 1.84 12.47 16.56
C PHE A 18 2.73 11.22 16.47
N LEU A 19 2.98 10.51 17.57
CA LEU A 19 3.71 9.23 17.54
C LEU A 19 2.90 8.14 16.84
N ALA A 20 1.60 8.02 17.12
CA ALA A 20 0.71 7.09 16.44
C ALA A 20 0.60 7.39 14.92
N LEU A 21 0.50 8.68 14.56
CA LEU A 21 0.59 9.13 13.17
C LEU A 21 1.90 8.69 12.52
N ARG A 22 3.04 8.92 13.17
CA ARG A 22 4.35 8.54 12.64
C ARG A 22 4.49 7.04 12.42
N ARG A 23 4.00 6.21 13.36
CA ARG A 23 4.01 4.74 13.19
C ARG A 23 3.15 4.31 12.02
N THR A 24 1.93 4.85 11.91
CA THR A 24 1.02 4.57 10.79
C THR A 24 1.64 4.99 9.46
N VAL A 25 2.29 6.14 9.42
CA VAL A 25 3.07 6.61 8.26
C VAL A 25 4.16 5.62 7.89
N ALA A 26 4.93 5.11 8.86
CA ALA A 26 5.98 4.14 8.58
C ALA A 26 5.42 2.83 7.97
N THR A 27 4.28 2.35 8.46
CA THR A 27 3.58 1.19 7.87
C THR A 27 3.12 1.48 6.44
N VAL A 28 2.47 2.62 6.22
CA VAL A 28 2.05 3.07 4.87
C VAL A 28 3.25 3.20 3.93
N GLN A 29 4.38 3.71 4.41
CA GLN A 29 5.61 3.83 3.62
C GLN A 29 6.17 2.46 3.22
N ALA A 30 6.18 1.49 4.14
CA ALA A 30 6.63 0.13 3.86
C ALA A 30 5.73 -0.56 2.82
N ASP A 31 4.41 -0.48 2.99
CA ASP A 31 3.44 -1.05 2.06
C ASP A 31 3.50 -0.37 0.67
N CYS A 32 3.67 0.96 0.64
CA CYS A 32 3.88 1.70 -0.60
C CYS A 32 5.17 1.29 -1.33
N ALA A 33 6.24 0.96 -0.60
CA ALA A 33 7.49 0.49 -1.21
C ALA A 33 7.32 -0.87 -1.88
N GLU A 34 6.58 -1.80 -1.26
CA GLU A 34 6.25 -3.11 -1.85
C GLU A 34 5.44 -2.95 -3.16
N VAL A 35 4.47 -2.04 -3.16
CA VAL A 35 3.67 -1.72 -4.35
C VAL A 35 4.51 -1.04 -5.43
N ALA A 36 5.38 -0.10 -5.06
CA ALA A 36 6.26 0.60 -5.98
C ALA A 36 7.26 -0.36 -6.68
N GLU A 37 7.84 -1.33 -5.96
CA GLU A 37 8.70 -2.36 -6.56
C GLU A 37 7.94 -3.19 -7.61
N THR A 38 6.67 -3.50 -7.31
CA THR A 38 5.80 -4.24 -8.24
C THR A 38 5.47 -3.41 -9.49
N LEU A 39 5.24 -2.10 -9.32
CA LEU A 39 5.00 -1.18 -10.43
C LEU A 39 6.23 -0.97 -11.30
N GLU A 40 7.42 -0.84 -10.71
CA GLU A 40 8.70 -0.75 -11.44
C GLU A 40 8.94 -2.02 -12.27
N SER A 41 8.76 -3.19 -11.67
CA SER A 41 8.85 -4.48 -12.36
C SER A 41 7.85 -4.57 -13.55
N LEU A 42 6.63 -4.06 -13.36
CA LEU A 42 5.62 -4.02 -14.41
C LEU A 42 5.94 -2.99 -15.50
N GLU A 43 6.49 -1.84 -15.13
CA GLU A 43 6.95 -0.80 -16.05
C GLU A 43 8.04 -1.34 -16.97
N GLU A 44 9.02 -2.07 -16.43
CA GLU A 44 10.05 -2.73 -17.20
C GLU A 44 9.45 -3.75 -18.19
N ALA A 45 8.53 -4.60 -17.73
CA ALA A 45 7.84 -5.58 -18.58
C ALA A 45 7.04 -4.90 -19.71
N LEU A 46 6.29 -3.85 -19.38
CA LEU A 46 5.53 -3.05 -20.35
C LEU A 46 6.45 -2.29 -21.31
N ALA A 47 7.58 -1.77 -20.85
CA ALA A 47 8.57 -1.06 -21.68
C ALA A 47 9.24 -2.00 -22.70
N MET A 48 9.57 -3.25 -22.32
CA MET A 48 10.09 -4.25 -23.27
C MET A 48 9.10 -4.50 -24.43
N VAL A 49 7.80 -4.51 -24.11
CA VAL A 49 6.73 -4.75 -25.10
C VAL A 49 6.31 -3.49 -25.85
N THR A 50 6.38 -2.31 -25.25
CA THR A 50 5.96 -1.06 -25.91
C THR A 50 7.10 -0.32 -26.61
N GLN A 51 8.34 -0.37 -26.10
CA GLN A 51 9.48 0.45 -26.58
C GLN A 51 10.62 -0.36 -27.24
N GLY A 52 10.63 -1.69 -27.11
CA GLY A 52 11.68 -2.57 -27.66
C GLY A 52 11.72 -2.70 -29.19
N GLY A 53 11.92 -1.60 -29.92
CA GLY A 53 12.03 -1.60 -31.38
C GLY A 53 12.40 -0.29 -32.08
N ALA A 54 12.67 0.81 -31.34
CA ALA A 54 12.97 2.10 -31.98
C ALA A 54 14.39 2.65 -31.76
N GLY A 55 15.22 2.11 -30.85
CA GLY A 55 16.52 2.77 -30.57
C GLY A 55 17.69 1.95 -30.00
N GLY A 56 17.53 0.70 -29.54
CA GLY A 56 18.63 -0.02 -28.88
C GLY A 56 18.85 -1.49 -29.28
N GLY A 57 17.89 -2.12 -29.96
CA GLY A 57 17.97 -3.54 -30.35
C GLY A 57 18.80 -3.81 -31.62
N THR A 58 19.23 -2.78 -32.34
CA THR A 58 20.01 -2.93 -33.57
C THR A 58 21.41 -3.47 -33.31
N GLN A 59 21.99 -3.34 -32.12
CA GLN A 59 23.32 -3.91 -31.85
C GLN A 59 23.30 -5.39 -31.45
N ALA A 60 22.26 -5.88 -30.76
CA ALA A 60 22.13 -7.32 -30.47
C ALA A 60 21.63 -8.12 -31.69
N MET A 61 20.83 -7.50 -32.56
CA MET A 61 20.33 -8.11 -33.80
C MET A 61 21.19 -7.82 -35.04
N SER A 62 22.19 -6.93 -34.96
CA SER A 62 23.12 -6.61 -36.06
C SER A 62 23.99 -7.80 -36.49
N GLY A 63 24.12 -8.84 -35.66
CA GLY A 63 24.81 -10.08 -36.00
C GLY A 63 23.97 -11.07 -36.81
N PHE A 64 22.65 -10.87 -36.92
CA PHE A 64 21.72 -11.78 -37.58
C PHE A 64 21.12 -11.13 -38.85
N GLY A 65 21.92 -10.99 -39.90
CA GLY A 65 21.43 -10.53 -41.22
C GLY A 65 20.28 -11.40 -41.77
N LEU A 66 19.35 -10.80 -42.52
CA LEU A 66 18.15 -11.34 -43.24
C LEU A 66 17.21 -12.32 -42.50
N VAL A 67 17.62 -12.92 -41.38
CA VAL A 67 16.89 -13.85 -40.51
C VAL A 67 16.16 -13.11 -39.38
N GLY A 68 16.53 -11.85 -39.09
CA GLY A 68 15.88 -11.01 -38.07
C GLY A 68 14.56 -10.34 -38.50
N LEU A 69 14.27 -10.25 -39.80
CA LEU A 69 13.04 -9.61 -40.32
C LEU A 69 11.74 -10.37 -39.95
N PRO A 70 11.68 -11.71 -40.07
CA PRO A 70 10.51 -12.49 -39.63
C PRO A 70 10.27 -12.38 -38.12
N ILE A 71 11.35 -12.30 -37.33
CA ILE A 71 11.28 -12.16 -35.87
C ILE A 71 10.73 -10.79 -35.48
N ALA A 72 11.22 -9.71 -36.11
CA ALA A 72 10.70 -8.37 -35.88
C ALA A 72 9.22 -8.22 -36.30
N GLY A 73 8.81 -8.89 -37.38
CA GLY A 73 7.41 -8.96 -37.83
C GLY A 73 6.50 -9.69 -36.83
N ALA A 74 6.92 -10.88 -36.37
CA ALA A 74 6.19 -11.67 -35.38
C ALA A 74 6.03 -10.90 -34.05
N VAL A 75 7.09 -10.22 -33.58
CA VAL A 75 7.06 -9.38 -32.38
C VAL A 75 6.05 -8.24 -32.52
N ARG A 76 5.98 -7.57 -33.69
CA ARG A 76 4.98 -6.51 -33.93
C ARG A 76 3.54 -7.06 -33.96
N ALA A 77 3.34 -8.24 -34.56
CA ALA A 77 2.02 -8.87 -34.60
C ALA A 77 1.54 -9.26 -33.20
N VAL A 78 2.41 -9.86 -32.38
CA VAL A 78 2.11 -10.20 -30.97
C VAL A 78 1.76 -8.95 -30.17
N LYS A 79 2.52 -7.86 -30.34
CA LYS A 79 2.24 -6.56 -29.70
C LYS A 79 0.89 -5.99 -30.12
N GLY A 80 0.55 -6.06 -31.41
CA GLY A 80 -0.73 -5.61 -31.95
C GLY A 80 -1.91 -6.37 -31.36
N LEU A 81 -1.80 -7.70 -31.29
CA LEU A 81 -2.82 -8.56 -30.69
C LEU A 81 -2.96 -8.34 -29.19
N ALA A 82 -1.86 -8.27 -28.44
CA ALA A 82 -1.90 -7.99 -27.02
C ALA A 82 -2.56 -6.63 -26.73
N SER A 83 -2.23 -5.60 -27.51
CA SER A 83 -2.86 -4.27 -27.38
C SER A 83 -4.37 -4.31 -27.67
N GLN A 84 -4.78 -5.01 -28.74
CA GLN A 84 -6.19 -5.17 -29.09
C GLN A 84 -6.96 -5.98 -28.06
N TYR A 85 -6.39 -7.09 -27.59
CA TYR A 85 -6.99 -7.97 -26.59
C TYR A 85 -7.11 -7.27 -25.23
N VAL A 86 -6.07 -6.58 -24.77
CA VAL A 86 -6.13 -5.77 -23.53
C VAL A 86 -7.23 -4.71 -23.63
N LYS A 87 -7.37 -4.03 -24.79
CA LYS A 87 -8.45 -3.07 -25.01
C LYS A 87 -9.83 -3.72 -24.99
N GLN A 88 -9.96 -4.93 -25.53
CA GLN A 88 -11.23 -5.67 -25.51
C GLN A 88 -11.61 -6.13 -24.08
N GLN A 89 -10.63 -6.59 -23.30
CA GLN A 89 -10.87 -7.09 -21.94
C GLN A 89 -11.05 -5.98 -20.90
N THR A 90 -10.25 -4.92 -20.99
CA THR A 90 -10.22 -3.85 -19.97
C THR A 90 -10.97 -2.58 -20.40
N GLY A 91 -11.38 -2.49 -21.67
CA GLY A 91 -11.97 -1.27 -22.26
C GLY A 91 -10.96 -0.15 -22.52
N VAL A 92 -9.71 -0.28 -22.04
CA VAL A 92 -8.68 0.76 -22.07
C VAL A 92 -7.46 0.29 -22.87
N PRO A 93 -6.87 1.12 -23.75
CA PRO A 93 -5.68 0.74 -24.52
C PRO A 93 -4.47 0.42 -23.64
N LEU A 94 -3.65 -0.55 -24.07
CA LEU A 94 -2.41 -0.93 -23.38
C LEU A 94 -1.44 0.26 -23.20
N SER A 95 -1.40 1.21 -24.14
CA SER A 95 -0.59 2.43 -24.02
C SER A 95 -1.05 3.36 -22.90
N THR A 96 -2.35 3.41 -22.61
CA THR A 96 -2.91 4.18 -21.49
C THR A 96 -2.54 3.54 -20.15
N TRP A 97 -2.52 2.21 -20.09
CA TRP A 97 -2.03 1.47 -18.92
C TRP A 97 -0.53 1.68 -18.69
N ALA A 98 0.29 1.62 -19.74
CA ALA A 98 1.72 1.91 -19.64
C ALA A 98 1.99 3.34 -19.12
N ALA A 99 1.28 4.34 -19.67
CA ALA A 99 1.39 5.72 -19.20
C ALA A 99 0.91 5.88 -17.74
N PHE A 100 -0.13 5.12 -17.34
CA PHE A 100 -0.60 5.11 -15.96
C PHE A 100 0.44 4.53 -15.00
N VAL A 101 1.08 3.40 -15.34
CA VAL A 101 2.12 2.80 -14.49
C VAL A 101 3.28 3.77 -14.27
N THR A 102 3.81 4.39 -15.34
CA THR A 102 4.86 5.41 -15.23
C THR A 102 4.42 6.62 -14.38
N SER A 103 3.17 7.10 -14.53
CA SER A 103 2.64 8.21 -13.71
C SER A 103 2.49 7.81 -12.25
N ALA A 104 1.93 6.63 -11.99
CA ALA A 104 1.67 6.12 -10.65
C ALA A 104 2.99 5.99 -9.87
N SER A 105 4.06 5.46 -10.47
CA SER A 105 5.39 5.38 -9.86
C SER A 105 5.88 6.75 -9.36
N GLY A 106 5.71 7.82 -10.16
CA GLY A 106 6.05 9.18 -9.75
C GLY A 106 5.15 9.72 -8.63
N GLU A 107 3.86 9.41 -8.66
CA GLU A 107 2.89 9.78 -7.64
C GLU A 107 3.14 9.06 -6.29
N PHE A 108 3.56 7.79 -6.31
CA PHE A 108 4.01 7.03 -5.13
C PHE A 108 5.14 7.78 -4.41
N GLN A 109 6.20 8.15 -5.15
CA GLN A 109 7.36 8.84 -4.59
C GLN A 109 6.99 10.23 -4.03
N ALA A 110 6.15 10.98 -4.76
CA ALA A 110 5.69 12.29 -4.31
C ALA A 110 4.82 12.21 -3.03
N TYR A 111 4.01 11.16 -2.91
CA TYR A 111 3.21 10.91 -1.70
C TYR A 111 4.09 10.50 -0.51
N LEU A 112 5.07 9.61 -0.72
CA LEU A 112 6.02 9.18 0.31
C LEU A 112 6.80 10.37 0.90
N ALA A 113 7.31 11.27 0.05
CA ALA A 113 8.00 12.49 0.48
C ALA A 113 7.09 13.46 1.25
N GLU A 114 5.78 13.45 0.99
CA GLU A 114 4.83 14.25 1.75
C GLU A 114 4.58 13.66 3.14
N LEU A 115 4.48 12.33 3.25
CA LEU A 115 4.34 11.64 4.53
C LEU A 115 5.54 11.88 5.45
N GLU A 116 6.75 12.05 4.92
CA GLU A 116 7.93 12.44 5.70
C GLU A 116 7.74 13.75 6.47
N ARG A 117 6.92 14.68 5.95
CA ARG A 117 6.61 15.93 6.67
C ARG A 117 5.86 15.68 7.97
N ILE A 118 5.06 14.61 8.06
CA ILE A 118 4.36 14.22 9.28
C ILE A 118 5.38 13.70 10.30
N SER A 119 6.35 12.90 9.85
CA SER A 119 7.46 12.44 10.69
C SER A 119 8.30 13.60 11.23
N ASP A 120 8.58 14.60 10.39
CA ASP A 120 9.26 15.83 10.81
C ASP A 120 8.46 16.62 11.85
N LEU A 121 7.13 16.71 11.70
CA LEU A 121 6.27 17.36 12.69
C LEU A 121 6.31 16.61 14.02
N ALA A 122 6.18 15.28 14.00
CA ALA A 122 6.24 14.44 15.19
C ALA A 122 7.58 14.60 15.93
N GLU A 123 8.69 14.64 15.20
CA GLU A 123 10.01 14.81 15.81
C GLU A 123 10.19 16.22 16.40
N LYS A 124 9.69 17.26 15.72
CA LYS A 124 9.64 18.62 16.29
C LYS A 124 8.76 18.67 17.55
N GLN A 125 7.66 17.93 17.60
CA GLN A 125 6.77 17.84 18.78
C GLN A 125 7.47 17.17 19.95
N ARG A 126 8.24 16.12 19.69
CA ARG A 126 9.06 15.43 20.69
C ARG A 126 10.19 16.30 21.26
N GLN A 127 10.85 17.09 20.41
CA GLN A 127 12.01 17.91 20.80
C GLN A 127 11.64 19.20 21.53
N SER A 128 10.35 19.54 21.65
CA SER A 128 9.89 20.77 22.29
C SER A 128 9.86 20.61 23.82
N PRO A 129 10.81 21.21 24.58
CA PRO A 129 10.97 20.91 26.01
C PRO A 129 9.91 21.56 26.89
N ASP A 130 9.28 22.64 26.42
CA ASP A 130 8.42 23.50 27.24
C ASP A 130 6.93 23.10 27.27
N GLY A 131 6.51 22.09 26.49
CA GLY A 131 5.12 21.62 26.49
C GLY A 131 4.06 22.69 26.17
N ALA A 132 4.46 23.92 25.83
CA ALA A 132 3.56 25.00 25.48
C ALA A 132 3.18 24.85 24.00
N VAL A 133 1.93 24.46 23.79
CA VAL A 133 1.32 24.46 22.46
C VAL A 133 1.15 25.92 22.03
N ASP A 134 2.14 26.48 21.33
CA ASP A 134 2.09 27.86 20.81
C ASP A 134 1.13 27.97 19.61
N ALA A 135 0.24 28.96 19.64
CA ALA A 135 -0.72 29.25 18.58
C ALA A 135 -0.08 29.40 17.18
N THR A 136 1.14 29.95 17.10
CA THR A 136 1.86 30.08 15.81
C THR A 136 2.24 28.72 15.26
N ARG A 137 2.62 27.79 16.13
CA ARG A 137 2.96 26.42 15.78
C ARG A 137 1.73 25.62 15.38
N ILE A 138 0.66 25.68 16.18
CA ILE A 138 -0.63 25.02 15.85
C ILE A 138 -1.07 25.38 14.44
N ARG A 139 -1.01 26.67 14.07
CA ARG A 139 -1.40 27.13 12.72
C ARG A 139 -0.54 26.53 11.62
N LYS A 140 0.77 26.37 11.84
CA LYS A 140 1.67 25.74 10.86
C LYS A 140 1.37 24.25 10.72
N ASP A 141 1.20 23.56 11.85
CA ASP A 141 0.93 22.12 11.88
C ASP A 141 -0.43 21.83 11.21
N LEU A 142 -1.47 22.61 11.52
CA LEU A 142 -2.78 22.51 10.85
C LEU A 142 -2.70 22.66 9.33
N LYS A 143 -1.86 23.58 8.83
CA LYS A 143 -1.68 23.78 7.39
C LYS A 143 -1.06 22.53 6.73
N VAL A 144 -0.02 21.98 7.34
CA VAL A 144 0.65 20.77 6.84
C VAL A 144 -0.32 19.58 6.87
N LEU A 145 -1.03 19.36 7.98
CA LEU A 145 -2.01 18.27 8.10
C LEU A 145 -3.14 18.38 7.07
N ALA A 146 -3.61 19.60 6.77
CA ALA A 146 -4.60 19.83 5.73
C ALA A 146 -4.09 19.47 4.33
N ASP A 147 -2.85 19.86 4.00
CA ASP A 147 -2.21 19.55 2.73
C ASP A 147 -2.01 18.02 2.56
N VAL A 148 -1.51 17.35 3.60
CA VAL A 148 -1.37 15.88 3.63
C VAL A 148 -2.72 15.19 3.44
N ARG A 149 -3.76 15.62 4.18
CA ARG A 149 -5.10 15.02 4.09
C ARG A 149 -5.67 15.11 2.68
N TRP A 150 -5.50 16.27 2.03
CA TRP A 150 -5.95 16.46 0.65
C TRP A 150 -5.23 15.50 -0.31
N ARG A 151 -3.92 15.33 -0.18
CA ARG A 151 -3.16 14.38 -1.01
C ARG A 151 -3.53 12.92 -0.74
N THR A 152 -3.76 12.57 0.52
CA THR A 152 -4.19 11.22 0.94
C THR A 152 -5.53 10.85 0.30
N ALA A 153 -6.46 11.80 0.19
CA ALA A 153 -7.73 11.59 -0.50
C ALA A 153 -7.54 11.38 -2.01
N ALA A 154 -6.71 12.19 -2.67
CA ALA A 154 -6.39 12.03 -4.09
C ALA A 154 -5.74 10.66 -4.38
N TRP A 155 -4.85 10.24 -3.48
CA TRP A 155 -4.08 9.00 -3.56
C TRP A 155 -4.93 7.72 -3.65
N LYS A 156 -6.04 7.65 -2.92
CA LYS A 156 -6.94 6.49 -2.97
C LYS A 156 -7.46 6.16 -4.36
N THR A 157 -7.64 7.17 -5.19
CA THR A 157 -8.09 6.97 -6.58
C THR A 157 -7.02 6.25 -7.40
N VAL A 158 -5.74 6.53 -7.12
CA VAL A 158 -4.58 5.88 -7.74
C VAL A 158 -4.51 4.43 -7.29
N LEU A 159 -4.61 4.18 -5.98
CA LEU A 159 -4.62 2.82 -5.41
C LEU A 159 -5.70 1.93 -6.04
N GLY A 160 -6.92 2.44 -6.17
CA GLY A 160 -8.01 1.68 -6.80
C GLY A 160 -7.71 1.24 -8.23
N ARG A 161 -6.96 2.03 -9.00
CA ARG A 161 -6.51 1.68 -10.36
C ARG A 161 -5.30 0.75 -10.37
N VAL A 162 -4.38 0.91 -9.43
CA VAL A 162 -3.22 0.01 -9.28
C VAL A 162 -3.66 -1.43 -9.03
N ALA A 163 -4.69 -1.65 -8.20
CA ALA A 163 -5.25 -2.99 -7.98
C ALA A 163 -5.76 -3.68 -9.26
N GLN A 164 -6.11 -2.91 -10.31
CA GLN A 164 -6.62 -3.45 -11.58
C GLN A 164 -5.50 -3.92 -12.52
N LEU A 165 -4.24 -3.60 -12.24
CA LEU A 165 -3.11 -3.96 -13.11
C LEU A 165 -2.91 -5.49 -13.22
N GLY A 166 -3.35 -6.25 -12.22
CA GLY A 166 -3.39 -7.72 -12.30
C GLY A 166 -4.24 -8.23 -13.45
N GLN A 167 -5.37 -7.58 -13.71
CA GLN A 167 -6.26 -7.94 -14.82
C GLN A 167 -5.60 -7.65 -16.17
N VAL A 168 -4.76 -6.61 -16.26
CA VAL A 168 -4.01 -6.28 -17.48
C VAL A 168 -2.96 -7.35 -17.77
N VAL A 169 -2.17 -7.76 -16.75
CA VAL A 169 -1.14 -8.80 -16.93
C VAL A 169 -1.77 -10.15 -17.26
N ASP A 170 -2.84 -10.55 -16.55
CA ASP A 170 -3.56 -11.78 -16.87
C ASP A 170 -4.15 -11.72 -18.28
N ALA A 171 -4.69 -10.58 -18.73
CA ALA A 171 -5.17 -10.42 -20.10
C ALA A 171 -4.05 -10.56 -21.14
N ILE A 172 -2.85 -9.99 -20.89
CA ILE A 172 -1.70 -10.15 -21.80
C ILE A 172 -1.27 -11.61 -21.88
N LEU A 173 -1.26 -12.32 -20.75
CA LEU A 173 -0.88 -13.73 -20.66
C LEU A 173 -1.88 -14.71 -21.28
N GLN A 174 -3.17 -14.33 -21.37
CA GLN A 174 -4.24 -15.14 -21.98
C GLN A 174 -4.30 -15.01 -23.52
N VAL A 175 -3.44 -14.22 -24.15
CA VAL A 175 -3.40 -14.08 -25.61
C VAL A 175 -2.89 -15.37 -26.25
N ASP A 176 -3.80 -16.23 -26.70
CA ASP A 176 -3.49 -17.38 -27.56
C ASP A 176 -3.11 -16.92 -28.98
N VAL A 177 -1.81 -16.76 -29.23
CA VAL A 177 -1.26 -16.24 -30.50
C VAL A 177 -1.42 -17.22 -31.69
N HIS A 178 -2.05 -18.39 -31.51
CA HIS A 178 -2.39 -19.30 -32.63
C HIS A 178 -3.28 -18.64 -33.71
N ALA A 179 -3.93 -17.51 -33.40
CA ALA A 179 -4.69 -16.72 -34.37
C ALA A 179 -3.80 -15.99 -35.42
N VAL A 180 -2.52 -15.72 -35.13
CA VAL A 180 -1.60 -15.03 -36.06
C VAL A 180 -1.29 -15.89 -37.29
N GLU A 181 -1.25 -17.21 -37.11
CA GLU A 181 -0.97 -18.15 -38.20
C GLU A 181 -2.19 -18.33 -39.13
N VAL A 182 -3.41 -18.13 -38.61
CA VAL A 182 -4.65 -18.33 -39.39
C VAL A 182 -4.98 -17.13 -40.28
N GLU A 183 -4.76 -15.89 -39.84
CA GLU A 183 -5.01 -14.70 -40.68
C GLU A 183 -3.93 -14.44 -41.75
N THR A 184 -2.74 -15.02 -41.59
CA THR A 184 -1.69 -14.99 -42.64
C THR A 184 -1.59 -16.29 -43.44
N GLY A 185 -2.44 -17.29 -43.13
CA GLY A 185 -2.34 -18.63 -43.69
C GLY A 185 -3.63 -19.43 -43.64
N SER A 186 -4.72 -18.95 -44.27
CA SER A 186 -5.87 -19.79 -44.63
C SER A 186 -6.81 -19.10 -45.63
N ALA A 187 -6.44 -19.14 -46.91
CA ALA A 187 -7.41 -19.16 -48.00
C ALA A 187 -7.20 -20.46 -48.80
N THR A 188 -7.59 -21.59 -48.22
CA THR A 188 -8.07 -22.78 -48.94
C THR A 188 -8.56 -23.84 -47.94
N GLY A 189 -9.83 -23.70 -47.55
CA GLY A 189 -10.65 -24.76 -46.99
C GLY A 189 -11.93 -24.84 -47.81
N GLU A 190 -11.98 -25.84 -48.67
CA GLU A 190 -12.96 -26.11 -49.72
C GLU A 190 -14.39 -26.25 -49.18
N ALA A 191 -15.27 -25.32 -49.56
CA ALA A 191 -16.70 -25.54 -49.69
C ALA A 191 -17.15 -24.94 -51.04
N ALA A 192 -17.71 -25.82 -51.87
CA ALA A 192 -18.22 -25.69 -53.25
C ALA A 192 -18.45 -24.29 -53.87
N PRO A 193 -18.12 -24.07 -55.16
CA PRO A 193 -18.45 -22.85 -55.87
C PRO A 193 -19.85 -22.90 -56.53
N PRO A 194 -20.55 -21.77 -56.67
CA PRO A 194 -21.28 -21.46 -57.88
C PRO A 194 -20.37 -20.64 -58.82
N GLU A 195 -20.15 -21.20 -60.00
CA GLU A 195 -19.82 -20.61 -61.32
C GLU A 195 -18.86 -19.39 -61.45
N ALA A 196 -17.85 -19.59 -62.30
CA ALA A 196 -16.89 -18.57 -62.76
C ALA A 196 -17.54 -17.46 -63.62
N PRO A 197 -16.78 -16.40 -63.97
CA PRO A 197 -16.14 -16.51 -65.28
C PRO A 197 -14.65 -16.17 -65.30
N ALA A 198 -13.93 -17.08 -65.95
CA ALA A 198 -12.87 -16.88 -66.94
C ALA A 198 -11.80 -15.80 -66.70
N GLY A 199 -10.57 -16.26 -66.46
CA GLY A 199 -9.38 -15.47 -66.78
C GLY A 199 -8.08 -16.05 -66.24
N LEU A 200 -7.40 -16.82 -67.09
CA LEU A 200 -5.94 -17.04 -67.05
C LEU A 200 -5.40 -18.02 -66.00
N THR A 201 -5.57 -19.31 -66.32
CA THR A 201 -4.53 -20.31 -66.14
C THR A 201 -3.23 -19.88 -66.83
N GLY A 202 -2.13 -19.84 -66.09
CA GLY A 202 -0.79 -19.77 -66.66
C GLY A 202 0.30 -19.80 -65.59
N LEU A 203 1.13 -20.84 -65.62
CA LEU A 203 2.38 -21.04 -64.87
C LEU A 203 2.27 -21.64 -63.46
N THR A 204 1.67 -22.83 -63.38
CA THR A 204 2.12 -23.88 -62.45
C THR A 204 3.45 -24.46 -62.94
N GLY A 205 4.52 -24.23 -62.19
CA GLY A 205 5.75 -25.00 -62.38
C GLY A 205 6.96 -24.28 -61.80
N LEU A 206 7.23 -24.50 -60.50
CA LEU A 206 8.53 -24.41 -59.79
C LEU A 206 8.38 -24.23 -58.25
N GLY A 207 7.37 -24.83 -57.60
CA GLY A 207 7.11 -24.60 -56.16
C GLY A 207 7.36 -25.76 -55.19
N GLY A 208 7.56 -26.99 -55.66
CA GLY A 208 7.51 -28.20 -54.81
C GLY A 208 8.70 -28.37 -53.85
N THR A 209 9.86 -27.80 -54.15
CA THR A 209 11.04 -27.85 -53.28
C THR A 209 11.13 -26.65 -52.33
N LEU A 210 10.47 -25.53 -52.66
CA LEU A 210 10.32 -24.38 -51.77
C LEU A 210 9.22 -24.62 -50.73
N GLN A 211 8.09 -25.22 -51.11
CA GLN A 211 7.03 -25.59 -50.15
C GLN A 211 7.49 -26.62 -49.12
N ARG A 212 8.38 -27.55 -49.48
CA ARG A 212 8.95 -28.52 -48.53
C ARG A 212 9.98 -27.88 -47.60
N ARG A 213 10.80 -26.93 -48.10
CA ARG A 213 11.67 -26.10 -47.26
C ARG A 213 10.91 -25.09 -46.41
N ILE A 214 9.77 -24.58 -46.87
CA ILE A 214 8.86 -23.72 -46.09
C ILE A 214 8.13 -24.54 -45.02
N LYS A 215 7.77 -25.81 -45.29
CA LYS A 215 7.25 -26.73 -44.27
C LYS A 215 8.30 -27.15 -43.24
N ASP A 216 9.54 -27.43 -43.66
CA ASP A 216 10.65 -27.71 -42.76
C ASP A 216 11.08 -26.45 -41.97
N VAL A 217 10.94 -25.27 -42.56
CA VAL A 217 11.07 -23.99 -41.84
C VAL A 217 9.87 -23.75 -40.93
N GLN A 218 8.63 -24.08 -41.32
CA GLN A 218 7.44 -24.00 -40.45
C GLN A 218 7.59 -24.88 -39.22
N HIS A 219 8.04 -26.13 -39.36
CA HIS A 219 8.32 -27.00 -38.22
C HIS A 219 9.52 -26.55 -37.38
N ARG A 220 10.59 -26.00 -37.99
CA ARG A 220 11.70 -25.35 -37.25
C ARG A 220 11.33 -23.98 -36.66
N THR A 221 10.24 -23.38 -37.13
CA THR A 221 9.74 -22.08 -36.68
C THR A 221 8.61 -22.24 -35.68
N THR A 222 7.99 -23.41 -35.52
CA THR A 222 7.03 -23.67 -34.44
C THR A 222 7.75 -23.80 -33.10
N ASP A 223 8.90 -24.49 -33.08
CA ASP A 223 9.77 -24.51 -31.91
C ASP A 223 10.34 -23.11 -31.63
N ARG A 224 10.85 -22.40 -32.65
CA ARG A 224 11.32 -21.01 -32.47
C ARG A 224 10.22 -20.00 -32.18
N SER A 225 8.98 -20.22 -32.61
CA SER A 225 7.84 -19.34 -32.31
C SER A 225 7.33 -19.60 -30.90
N SER A 226 7.44 -20.84 -30.41
CA SER A 226 7.29 -21.17 -29.00
C SER A 226 8.39 -20.51 -28.17
N ASP A 227 9.65 -20.58 -28.60
CA ASP A 227 10.77 -19.90 -27.91
C ASP A 227 10.63 -18.36 -27.95
N LEU A 228 10.15 -17.80 -29.06
CA LEU A 228 9.87 -16.36 -29.19
C LEU A 228 8.64 -15.95 -28.35
N ARG A 229 7.62 -16.80 -28.26
CA ARG A 229 6.46 -16.60 -27.39
C ARG A 229 6.90 -16.60 -25.94
N GLU A 230 7.66 -17.61 -25.53
CA GLU A 230 8.25 -17.67 -24.21
C GLU A 230 9.09 -16.43 -23.96
N TRP A 231 9.95 -16.02 -24.90
CA TRP A 231 10.80 -14.84 -24.77
C TRP A 231 10.03 -13.52 -24.66
N VAL A 232 9.00 -13.27 -25.48
CA VAL A 232 8.16 -12.05 -25.42
C VAL A 232 7.29 -12.02 -24.16
N MET A 233 6.82 -13.18 -23.71
CA MET A 233 5.94 -13.30 -22.55
C MET A 233 6.70 -13.45 -21.23
N ARG A 234 8.00 -13.76 -21.28
CA ARG A 234 8.86 -13.96 -20.11
C ARG A 234 8.79 -12.80 -19.12
N PRO A 235 8.89 -11.53 -19.53
CA PRO A 235 8.79 -10.41 -18.59
C PRO A 235 7.45 -10.37 -17.84
N PHE A 236 6.35 -10.78 -18.49
CA PHE A 236 5.04 -10.87 -17.83
C PHE A 236 4.88 -12.12 -16.98
N LEU A 237 5.51 -13.25 -17.35
CA LEU A 237 5.54 -14.46 -16.52
C LEU A 237 6.33 -14.23 -15.23
N ASP A 238 7.46 -13.53 -15.34
CA ASP A 238 8.35 -13.20 -14.23
C ASP A 238 7.67 -12.25 -13.22
N VAL A 239 6.79 -11.36 -13.70
CA VAL A 239 6.09 -10.37 -12.87
C VAL A 239 4.67 -10.84 -12.47
N ARG A 240 4.10 -11.85 -13.14
CA ARG A 240 2.72 -12.34 -12.93
C ARG A 240 2.38 -12.58 -11.47
N ASP A 241 3.22 -13.34 -10.78
CA ASP A 241 2.92 -13.78 -9.42
C ASP A 241 3.00 -12.58 -8.43
N ARG A 242 3.84 -11.58 -8.72
CA ARG A 242 3.88 -10.29 -8.00
C ARG A 242 2.61 -9.48 -8.27
N VAL A 243 2.20 -9.31 -9.53
CA VAL A 243 0.98 -8.53 -9.85
C VAL A 243 -0.30 -9.22 -9.37
N ARG A 244 -0.32 -10.55 -9.25
CA ARG A 244 -1.45 -11.26 -8.62
C ARG A 244 -1.60 -10.95 -7.14
N GLN A 245 -0.53 -10.57 -6.45
CA GLN A 245 -0.56 -10.14 -5.05
C GLN A 245 -0.96 -8.67 -4.91
N LEU A 246 -0.86 -7.88 -5.99
CA LEU A 246 -1.13 -6.44 -6.00
C LEU A 246 -2.52 -6.04 -5.46
N PRO A 247 -3.63 -6.73 -5.78
CA PRO A 247 -4.92 -6.40 -5.18
C PRO A 247 -4.93 -6.57 -3.66
N ALA A 248 -4.25 -7.60 -3.13
CA ALA A 248 -4.15 -7.83 -1.69
C ALA A 248 -3.24 -6.79 -1.03
N GLN A 249 -2.09 -6.47 -1.63
CA GLN A 249 -1.19 -5.40 -1.17
C GLN A 249 -1.90 -4.05 -1.14
N VAL A 250 -2.62 -3.70 -2.20
CA VAL A 250 -3.41 -2.46 -2.28
C VAL A 250 -4.55 -2.47 -1.26
N ALA A 251 -5.19 -3.61 -1.00
CA ALA A 251 -6.23 -3.70 0.03
C ALA A 251 -5.68 -3.46 1.43
N ARG A 252 -4.50 -4.02 1.77
CA ARG A 252 -3.79 -3.74 3.03
C ARG A 252 -3.43 -2.26 3.13
N LEU A 253 -2.77 -1.72 2.09
CA LEU A 253 -2.40 -0.32 2.03
C LEU A 253 -3.62 0.62 2.15
N ALA A 254 -4.75 0.27 1.55
CA ALA A 254 -5.99 1.05 1.66
C ALA A 254 -6.56 1.05 3.08
N GLN A 255 -6.39 -0.04 3.85
CA GLN A 255 -6.75 -0.09 5.26
C GLN A 255 -5.86 0.84 6.09
N GLU A 256 -4.54 0.77 5.90
CA GLU A 256 -3.56 1.62 6.60
C GLU A 256 -3.74 3.11 6.25
N VAL A 257 -4.00 3.43 4.99
CA VAL A 257 -4.35 4.78 4.55
C VAL A 257 -5.66 5.25 5.19
N GLY A 258 -6.64 4.36 5.34
CA GLY A 258 -7.89 4.66 6.03
C GLY A 258 -7.70 4.98 7.52
N LEU A 259 -6.75 4.31 8.18
CA LEU A 259 -6.36 4.58 9.56
C LEU A 259 -5.61 5.92 9.67
N LEU A 260 -4.68 6.19 8.73
CA LEU A 260 -3.97 7.46 8.65
C LEU A 260 -4.94 8.64 8.54
N GLU A 261 -5.98 8.53 7.71
CA GLU A 261 -7.00 9.58 7.59
C GLU A 261 -7.75 9.87 8.89
N LEU A 262 -8.12 8.81 9.63
CA LEU A 262 -8.78 8.96 10.92
C LEU A 262 -7.87 9.71 11.89
N PHE A 263 -6.59 9.34 11.98
CA PHE A 263 -5.64 10.03 12.85
C PHE A 263 -5.35 11.46 12.40
N LEU A 264 -5.26 11.72 11.10
CA LEU A 264 -5.13 13.08 10.57
C LEU A 264 -6.34 13.94 10.94
N GLU A 265 -7.55 13.37 10.88
CA GLU A 265 -8.77 14.07 11.28
C GLU A 265 -8.77 14.38 12.78
N LEU A 266 -8.49 13.38 13.61
CA LEU A 266 -8.46 13.53 15.08
C LEU A 266 -7.40 14.55 15.51
N GLU A 267 -6.19 14.50 14.93
CA GLU A 267 -5.13 15.46 15.23
C GLU A 267 -5.51 16.88 14.79
N THR A 268 -6.08 17.02 13.59
CA THR A 268 -6.55 18.32 13.10
C THR A 268 -7.62 18.89 14.01
N ALA A 269 -8.54 18.04 14.49
CA ALA A 269 -9.60 18.45 15.40
C ALA A 269 -9.05 18.84 16.79
N GLU A 270 -8.10 18.07 17.33
CA GLU A 270 -7.47 18.37 18.63
C GLU A 270 -6.73 19.71 18.57
N LEU A 271 -5.89 19.91 17.54
CA LEU A 271 -5.19 21.17 17.31
C LEU A 271 -6.16 22.35 17.09
N SER A 272 -7.30 22.11 16.44
CA SER A 272 -8.34 23.14 16.28
C SER A 272 -9.03 23.49 17.60
N GLY A 273 -9.26 22.50 18.47
CA GLY A 273 -9.75 22.72 19.83
C GLY A 273 -8.76 23.54 20.66
N LEU A 274 -7.47 23.20 20.61
CA LEU A 274 -6.39 23.94 21.28
C LEU A 274 -6.21 25.37 20.73
N ALA A 275 -6.49 25.59 19.45
CA ALA A 275 -6.53 26.93 18.85
C ALA A 275 -7.79 27.74 19.23
N GLY A 276 -8.75 27.14 19.94
CA GLY A 276 -10.03 27.78 20.29
C GLY A 276 -10.99 27.92 19.11
N HIS A 277 -10.83 27.12 18.06
CA HIS A 277 -11.72 27.13 16.89
C HIS A 277 -12.96 26.24 17.07
N LEU A 278 -12.99 25.39 18.10
CA LEU A 278 -14.11 24.49 18.41
C LEU A 278 -14.81 24.92 19.69
N ALA A 279 -16.09 24.59 19.81
CA ALA A 279 -16.81 24.76 21.07
C ALA A 279 -16.21 23.85 22.16
N ALA A 280 -16.44 24.18 23.44
CA ALA A 280 -15.93 23.40 24.57
C ALA A 280 -16.44 21.95 24.54
N ASP A 281 -17.72 21.76 24.22
CA ASP A 281 -18.33 20.43 24.14
C ASP A 281 -17.76 19.61 22.97
N GLU A 282 -17.54 20.24 21.82
CA GLU A 282 -16.90 19.61 20.65
C GLU A 282 -15.46 19.20 20.95
N THR A 283 -14.70 20.10 21.59
CA THR A 283 -13.32 19.83 22.02
C THR A 283 -13.27 18.66 23.00
N ARG A 284 -14.20 18.60 23.94
CA ARG A 284 -14.32 17.47 24.87
C ARG A 284 -14.55 16.15 24.13
N ILE A 285 -15.47 16.12 23.17
CA ILE A 285 -15.73 14.90 22.39
C ILE A 285 -14.50 14.48 21.58
N VAL A 286 -13.81 15.43 20.93
CA VAL A 286 -12.57 15.15 20.19
C VAL A 286 -11.54 14.51 21.11
N ARG A 287 -11.33 15.04 22.31
CA ARG A 287 -10.39 14.47 23.29
C ARG A 287 -10.75 13.04 23.70
N LEU A 288 -12.03 12.75 23.90
CA LEU A 288 -12.49 11.38 24.20
C LEU A 288 -12.22 10.43 23.02
N ARG A 289 -12.46 10.89 21.78
CA ARG A 289 -12.19 10.13 20.55
C ARG A 289 -10.69 9.86 20.37
N VAL A 290 -9.83 10.85 20.62
CA VAL A 290 -8.37 10.70 20.65
C VAL A 290 -7.96 9.70 21.72
N ALA A 291 -8.50 9.83 22.93
CA ALA A 291 -8.20 8.90 24.02
C ALA A 291 -8.52 7.45 23.64
N ALA A 292 -9.72 7.21 23.11
CA ALA A 292 -10.18 5.87 22.72
C ALA A 292 -9.39 5.30 21.54
N SER A 293 -9.15 6.11 20.51
CA SER A 293 -8.61 5.63 19.23
C SER A 293 -7.09 5.61 19.16
N VAL A 294 -6.42 6.39 20.02
CA VAL A 294 -4.98 6.59 20.03
C VAL A 294 -4.39 6.17 21.38
N LEU A 295 -4.78 6.84 22.48
CA LEU A 295 -4.06 6.69 23.75
C LEU A 295 -4.20 5.29 24.35
N LEU A 296 -5.38 4.68 24.28
CA LEU A 296 -5.60 3.32 24.79
C LEU A 296 -4.81 2.25 23.99
N PRO A 297 -4.89 2.20 22.64
CA PRO A 297 -4.04 1.31 21.85
C PRO A 297 -2.54 1.50 22.11
N GLU A 298 -2.08 2.75 22.22
CA GLU A 298 -0.68 3.07 22.52
C GLU A 298 -0.27 2.59 23.92
N LEU A 299 -1.14 2.73 24.92
CA LEU A 299 -0.90 2.19 26.26
C LEU A 299 -0.75 0.66 26.24
N VAL A 300 -1.60 -0.06 25.50
CA VAL A 300 -1.51 -1.52 25.39
C VAL A 300 -0.18 -1.92 24.73
N HIS A 301 0.21 -1.23 23.65
CA HIS A 301 1.47 -1.46 22.97
C HIS A 301 2.67 -1.22 23.90
N ASP A 302 2.71 -0.08 24.58
CA ASP A 302 3.76 0.30 25.51
C ASP A 302 3.87 -0.67 26.69
N LEU A 303 2.74 -1.15 27.23
CA LEU A 303 2.71 -2.17 28.27
C LEU A 303 3.32 -3.49 27.80
N ALA A 304 2.96 -3.95 26.60
CA ALA A 304 3.52 -5.18 26.03
C ALA A 304 5.04 -5.06 25.84
N GLN A 305 5.51 -3.93 25.29
CA GLN A 305 6.92 -3.66 25.08
C GLN A 305 7.70 -3.56 26.40
N ALA A 306 7.14 -2.87 27.40
CA ALA A 306 7.76 -2.74 28.72
C ALA A 306 7.88 -4.09 29.43
N ARG A 307 6.82 -4.93 29.39
CA ARG A 307 6.84 -6.29 29.95
C ARG A 307 7.89 -7.17 29.26
N SER A 308 8.00 -7.12 27.93
CA SER A 308 9.03 -7.84 27.18
C SER A 308 10.43 -7.39 27.59
N THR A 309 10.66 -6.08 27.69
CA THR A 309 11.97 -5.51 28.05
C THR A 309 12.41 -5.94 29.45
N VAL A 310 11.50 -5.91 30.43
CA VAL A 310 11.77 -6.40 31.79
C VAL A 310 12.13 -7.89 31.76
N ALA A 311 11.35 -8.71 31.05
CA ALA A 311 11.60 -10.14 30.93
C ALA A 311 12.96 -10.46 30.26
N ASP A 312 13.33 -9.69 29.23
CA ASP A 312 14.61 -9.84 28.54
C ASP A 312 15.79 -9.48 29.44
N LEU A 313 15.71 -8.37 30.18
CA LEU A 313 16.72 -7.96 31.15
C LEU A 313 16.89 -8.98 32.29
N GLU A 314 15.78 -9.52 32.81
CA GLU A 314 15.83 -10.61 33.80
C GLU A 314 16.43 -11.89 33.21
N ALA A 315 16.19 -12.18 31.93
CA ALA A 315 16.84 -13.31 31.25
C ALA A 315 18.34 -13.07 31.00
N TYR A 316 18.75 -11.85 30.65
CA TYR A 316 20.18 -11.48 30.54
C TYR A 316 20.89 -11.65 31.88
N GLN A 317 20.28 -11.17 32.97
CA GLN A 317 20.85 -11.29 34.31
C GLN A 317 21.00 -12.76 34.73
N ARG A 318 19.97 -13.60 34.52
CA ARG A 318 20.06 -15.04 34.79
C ARG A 318 21.15 -15.75 33.97
N ARG A 319 21.31 -15.40 32.70
CA ARG A 319 22.38 -15.95 31.84
C ARG A 319 23.76 -15.51 32.31
N LEU A 320 23.89 -14.25 32.74
CA LEU A 320 25.14 -13.70 33.26
C LEU A 320 25.56 -14.41 34.56
N ASP A 321 24.61 -14.64 35.47
CA ASP A 321 24.85 -15.37 36.73
C ASP A 321 25.23 -16.83 36.47
N ALA A 322 24.49 -17.53 35.60
CA ALA A 322 24.84 -18.91 35.21
C ALA A 322 26.22 -19.00 34.53
N GLY A 323 26.59 -18.02 33.70
CA GLY A 323 27.91 -17.96 33.09
C GLY A 323 29.05 -17.73 34.09
N ARG A 324 28.79 -16.96 35.15
CA ARG A 324 29.72 -16.83 36.28
C ARG A 324 29.88 -18.15 37.02
N ASP A 325 28.78 -18.83 37.32
CA ASP A 325 28.80 -20.10 38.07
C ASP A 325 29.53 -21.22 37.29
N GLN A 326 29.43 -21.19 35.96
CA GLN A 326 30.14 -22.09 35.05
C GLN A 326 31.60 -21.67 34.78
N GLY A 327 32.04 -20.53 35.28
CA GLY A 327 33.37 -19.98 35.04
C GLY A 327 33.62 -19.47 33.61
N THR A 328 32.58 -19.36 32.79
CA THR A 328 32.67 -18.83 31.41
C THR A 328 32.74 -17.29 31.40
N VAL A 329 32.22 -16.64 32.44
CA VAL A 329 32.29 -15.19 32.63
C VAL A 329 33.20 -14.86 33.81
N GLY A 330 34.25 -14.05 33.56
CA GLY A 330 35.17 -13.60 34.60
C GLY A 330 34.50 -12.67 35.64
N PRO A 331 34.99 -12.64 36.89
CA PRO A 331 34.34 -11.92 38.00
C PRO A 331 34.25 -10.41 37.79
N VAL A 332 35.25 -9.80 37.14
CA VAL A 332 35.25 -8.36 36.84
C VAL A 332 34.21 -8.01 35.78
N ALA A 333 34.07 -8.83 34.73
CA ALA A 333 33.06 -8.65 33.69
C ALA A 333 31.64 -8.86 34.24
N HIS A 334 31.46 -9.88 35.09
CA HIS A 334 30.20 -10.13 35.78
C HIS A 334 29.78 -8.93 36.64
N ALA A 335 30.66 -8.42 37.51
CA ALA A 335 30.34 -7.30 38.40
C ALA A 335 29.92 -6.03 37.64
N ARG A 336 30.61 -5.73 36.53
CA ARG A 336 30.28 -4.58 35.68
C ARG A 336 28.92 -4.75 35.00
N LEU A 337 28.73 -5.84 34.27
CA LEU A 337 27.47 -6.09 33.53
C LEU A 337 26.28 -6.26 34.47
N SER A 338 26.47 -6.86 35.65
CA SER A 338 25.42 -6.98 36.66
C SER A 338 24.96 -5.62 37.16
N THR A 339 25.88 -4.66 37.34
CA THR A 339 25.53 -3.29 37.73
C THR A 339 24.79 -2.56 36.61
N GLU A 340 25.26 -2.68 35.36
CA GLU A 340 24.62 -2.09 34.18
C GLU A 340 23.18 -2.64 34.01
N TYR A 341 22.99 -3.97 33.99
CA TYR A 341 21.68 -4.58 33.87
C TYR A 341 20.75 -4.29 35.07
N ALA A 342 21.28 -4.19 36.29
CA ALA A 342 20.45 -3.82 37.44
C ALA A 342 19.91 -2.39 37.33
N ALA A 343 20.71 -1.44 36.83
CA ALA A 343 20.27 -0.06 36.59
C ALA A 343 19.23 0.02 35.46
N GLU A 344 19.46 -0.70 34.35
CA GLU A 344 18.50 -0.80 33.25
C GLU A 344 17.18 -1.45 33.70
N LEU A 345 17.25 -2.55 34.46
CA LEU A 345 16.08 -3.25 35.00
C LEU A 345 15.29 -2.37 35.98
N SER A 346 15.96 -1.59 36.82
CA SER A 346 15.30 -0.61 37.70
C SER A 346 14.52 0.42 36.88
N THR A 347 15.12 0.93 35.81
CA THR A 347 14.49 1.93 34.93
C THR A 347 13.29 1.32 34.19
N ALA A 348 13.46 0.12 33.63
CA ALA A 348 12.40 -0.59 32.92
C ALA A 348 11.21 -0.93 33.85
N ARG A 349 11.48 -1.34 35.10
CA ARG A 349 10.44 -1.61 36.11
C ARG A 349 9.69 -0.35 36.55
N ALA A 350 10.39 0.77 36.71
CA ALA A 350 9.74 2.05 37.01
C ALA A 350 8.79 2.46 35.87
N ARG A 351 9.24 2.36 34.61
CA ARG A 351 8.39 2.62 33.45
C ARG A 351 7.19 1.67 33.37
N LEU A 352 7.38 0.38 33.64
CA LEU A 352 6.28 -0.58 33.67
C LEU A 352 5.25 -0.21 34.75
N ALA A 353 5.69 0.14 35.96
CA ALA A 353 4.80 0.56 37.04
C ALA A 353 3.99 1.82 36.70
N ASP A 354 4.60 2.81 36.03
CA ASP A 354 3.90 4.01 35.56
C ASP A 354 2.81 3.66 34.53
N LEU A 355 3.09 2.73 33.62
CA LEU A 355 2.13 2.27 32.62
C LEU A 355 1.01 1.44 33.26
N GLU A 356 1.31 0.61 34.25
CA GLU A 356 0.32 -0.16 35.02
C GLU A 356 -0.61 0.75 35.84
N ALA A 357 -0.09 1.88 36.35
CA ALA A 357 -0.93 2.90 36.98
C ALA A 357 -1.91 3.54 35.98
N GLN A 358 -1.46 3.82 34.75
CA GLN A 358 -2.33 4.32 33.68
C GLN A 358 -3.35 3.27 33.23
N GLN A 359 -2.95 2.00 33.20
CA GLN A 359 -3.85 0.86 32.93
C GLN A 359 -5.02 0.84 33.90
N GLU A 360 -4.78 1.06 35.19
CA GLU A 360 -5.83 1.07 36.21
C GLU A 360 -6.82 2.23 36.01
N VAL A 361 -6.33 3.42 35.62
CA VAL A 361 -7.20 4.54 35.23
C VAL A 361 -8.10 4.15 34.07
N TRP A 362 -7.55 3.50 33.05
CA TRP A 362 -8.32 3.03 31.90
C TRP A 362 -9.33 1.94 32.26
N ARG A 363 -9.00 0.99 33.13
CA ARG A 363 -9.97 0.00 33.60
C ARG A 363 -11.17 0.64 34.30
N ARG A 364 -10.93 1.69 35.10
CA ARG A 364 -11.98 2.41 35.83
C ARG A 364 -12.83 3.30 34.93
N ASP A 365 -12.18 4.13 34.11
CA ASP A 365 -12.82 5.25 33.42
C ASP A 365 -13.09 4.94 31.92
N GLY A 366 -12.32 4.02 31.34
CA GLY A 366 -12.37 3.61 29.94
C GLY A 366 -13.75 3.18 29.44
N PRO A 367 -14.56 2.39 30.17
CA PRO A 367 -15.89 2.01 29.71
C PRO A 367 -16.80 3.21 29.44
N GLN A 368 -16.71 4.26 30.28
CA GLN A 368 -17.50 5.48 30.11
C GLN A 368 -17.00 6.33 28.94
N ILE A 369 -15.68 6.38 28.72
CA ILE A 369 -15.08 7.05 27.56
C ILE A 369 -15.57 6.39 26.27
N LEU A 370 -15.46 5.06 26.18
CA LEU A 370 -15.83 4.30 24.99
C LEU A 370 -17.33 4.40 24.71
N GLN A 371 -18.17 4.40 25.75
CA GLN A 371 -19.61 4.61 25.57
C GLN A 371 -19.92 6.01 25.03
N ALA A 372 -19.31 7.05 25.60
CA ALA A 372 -19.54 8.42 25.14
C ALA A 372 -19.12 8.62 23.67
N CYS A 373 -18.03 7.99 23.25
CA CYS A 373 -17.61 7.99 21.84
C CYS A 373 -18.61 7.24 20.95
N GLU A 374 -19.07 6.05 21.36
CA GLU A 374 -20.06 5.28 20.58
C GLU A 374 -21.38 6.03 20.42
N ASP A 375 -21.90 6.62 21.51
CA ASP A 375 -23.14 7.39 21.49
C ASP A 375 -23.03 8.56 20.51
N TRP A 376 -21.91 9.27 20.53
CA TRP A 376 -21.65 10.38 19.62
C TRP A 376 -21.51 9.92 18.17
N THR A 377 -20.70 8.89 17.89
CA THR A 377 -20.51 8.37 16.52
C THR A 377 -21.81 7.85 15.93
N THR A 378 -22.64 7.18 16.74
CA THR A 378 -23.97 6.72 16.35
C THR A 378 -24.87 7.88 16.00
N GLY A 379 -24.93 8.90 16.86
CA GLY A 379 -25.72 10.10 16.62
C GLY A 379 -25.33 10.84 15.33
N GLU A 380 -24.04 10.96 15.05
CA GLU A 380 -23.55 11.57 13.81
C GLU A 380 -23.92 10.75 12.57
N LEU A 381 -23.82 9.42 12.64
CA LEU A 381 -24.24 8.53 11.55
C LEU A 381 -25.75 8.65 11.26
N ASP A 382 -26.58 8.75 12.31
CA ASP A 382 -28.02 8.94 12.19
C ASP A 382 -28.36 10.29 11.53
N VAL A 383 -27.64 11.37 11.89
CA VAL A 383 -27.78 12.69 11.26
C VAL A 383 -27.43 12.61 9.77
N LEU A 384 -26.34 11.92 9.41
CA LEU A 384 -25.96 11.73 8.01
C LEU A 384 -26.96 10.88 7.22
N ALA A 385 -27.56 9.88 7.86
CA ALA A 385 -28.62 9.07 7.26
C ALA A 385 -29.88 9.93 7.02
N ALA A 386 -30.30 10.73 8.00
CA ALA A 386 -31.43 11.64 7.88
C ALA A 386 -31.21 12.69 6.78
N ARG A 387 -30.00 13.28 6.70
CA ARG A 387 -29.63 14.22 5.62
C ARG A 387 -29.69 13.57 4.24
N ARG A 388 -29.24 12.33 4.09
CA ARG A 388 -29.32 11.62 2.80
C ARG A 388 -30.76 11.45 2.33
N VAL A 389 -31.69 11.15 3.25
CA VAL A 389 -33.12 11.05 2.94
C VAL A 389 -33.70 12.41 2.57
N ALA A 390 -33.37 13.46 3.32
CA ALA A 390 -33.91 14.80 3.11
C ALA A 390 -33.35 15.50 1.86
N GLU A 391 -32.05 15.39 1.60
CA GLU A 391 -31.34 16.09 0.53
C GLU A 391 -31.25 15.27 -0.76
N GLN A 392 -31.59 13.98 -0.73
CA GLN A 392 -31.50 13.04 -1.87
C GLN A 392 -30.13 13.01 -2.56
N ALA A 393 -29.07 13.42 -1.86
CA ALA A 393 -27.70 13.45 -2.35
C ALA A 393 -26.75 12.94 -1.26
N ASP A 394 -25.76 12.14 -1.65
CA ASP A 394 -24.78 11.59 -0.71
C ASP A 394 -23.51 12.45 -0.64
N LYS A 395 -23.68 13.74 -0.32
CA LYS A 395 -22.56 14.71 -0.25
C LYS A 395 -21.57 14.42 0.88
N ALA A 396 -21.93 13.54 1.81
CA ALA A 396 -21.16 13.21 3.00
C ALA A 396 -20.71 11.73 3.02
N ALA A 397 -20.61 11.09 1.84
CA ALA A 397 -20.17 9.70 1.73
C ALA A 397 -18.81 9.45 2.40
N ASP A 398 -17.83 10.32 2.16
CA ASP A 398 -16.50 10.22 2.77
C ASP A 398 -16.54 10.35 4.29
N ARG A 399 -17.35 11.29 4.79
CA ARG A 399 -17.55 11.49 6.24
C ARG A 399 -18.19 10.28 6.90
N ARG A 400 -19.21 9.68 6.26
CA ARG A 400 -19.86 8.46 6.74
C ARG A 400 -18.86 7.30 6.81
N ALA A 401 -18.08 7.09 5.75
CA ALA A 401 -17.07 6.04 5.70
C ALA A 401 -16.01 6.19 6.81
N LEU A 402 -15.62 7.43 7.15
CA LEU A 402 -14.71 7.70 8.27
C LEU A 402 -15.33 7.37 9.63
N LEU A 403 -16.58 7.77 9.87
CA LEU A 403 -17.29 7.46 11.13
C LEU A 403 -17.56 5.95 11.30
N GLU A 404 -17.85 5.24 10.21
CA GLU A 404 -18.01 3.78 10.25
C GLU A 404 -16.70 3.07 10.63
N ARG A 405 -15.55 3.55 10.12
CA ARG A 405 -14.24 3.05 10.53
C ARG A 405 -13.93 3.36 11.98
N GLU A 406 -14.24 4.58 12.42
CA GLU A 406 -14.06 4.95 13.82
C GLU A 406 -14.88 4.05 14.75
N ARG A 407 -16.13 3.73 14.39
CA ARG A 407 -16.93 2.76 15.14
C ARG A 407 -16.23 1.39 15.23
N GLY A 408 -15.64 0.91 14.14
CA GLY A 408 -14.82 -0.31 14.15
C GLY A 408 -13.61 -0.21 15.09
N ARG A 409 -12.96 0.96 15.16
CA ARG A 409 -11.86 1.22 16.09
C ARG A 409 -12.32 1.30 17.55
N LEU A 410 -13.53 1.79 17.81
CA LEU A 410 -14.10 1.76 19.16
C LEU A 410 -14.37 0.32 19.63
N GLU A 411 -14.79 -0.58 18.74
CA GLU A 411 -14.92 -2.01 19.04
C GLU A 411 -13.57 -2.68 19.33
N GLU A 412 -12.54 -2.33 18.54
CA GLU A 412 -11.17 -2.77 18.81
C GLU A 412 -10.68 -2.25 20.16
N ALA A 413 -10.92 -0.97 20.46
CA ALA A 413 -10.59 -0.35 21.73
C ALA A 413 -11.31 -1.02 22.92
N ARG A 414 -12.57 -1.46 22.75
CA ARG A 414 -13.28 -2.28 23.76
C ARG A 414 -12.59 -3.61 24.00
N THR A 415 -12.19 -4.28 22.92
CA THR A 415 -11.48 -5.56 23.00
C THR A 415 -10.14 -5.40 23.72
N LEU A 416 -9.40 -4.34 23.38
CA LEU A 416 -8.15 -3.97 24.03
C LEU A 416 -8.34 -3.66 25.51
N LEU A 417 -9.37 -2.87 25.86
CA LEU A 417 -9.69 -2.54 27.24
C LEU A 417 -10.06 -3.79 28.06
N ALA A 418 -10.79 -4.73 27.47
CA ALA A 418 -11.13 -6.00 28.12
C ALA A 418 -9.91 -6.91 28.33
N ALA A 419 -8.86 -6.74 27.51
CA ALA A 419 -7.62 -7.49 27.61
C ALA A 419 -6.58 -6.88 28.56
N LEU A 420 -6.79 -5.61 28.98
CA LEU A 420 -6.00 -4.96 30.03
C LEU A 420 -6.32 -5.57 31.39
#